data_AF-R7PTB8-F1
#
_entry.id   AF-R7PTB8-F1
#
_cell.length_a   1.000
_cell.length_b   1.000
_cell.length_c   1.000
_cell.angle_alpha   90.00
_cell.angle_beta   90.00
_cell.angle_gamma   90.00
#
_symmetry.space_group_name_H-M   'P 1'
#
loop_
_entity.id
_entity.type
_entity.pdbx_description
1 polymer ?
#
loop_
_entity_poly.entity_id
_entity_poly.type
_entity_poly.pdbx_seq_one_letter_code
_entity_poly.pdbx_strand_id
1 'polypeptide(L)' 'MYLIFMRHGEVEECSKAVINKDCSLSTDGIYSVEQIAKWSSQIFKNTPVTIWASPYLRTMKTAMIMN' A
#
# COMPACT_ATOMS: atom_id res chain seq x y z
N MET A 1 5.47 -18.67 -10.90
CA MET A 1 4.91 -17.29 -10.97
C MET A 1 3.96 -17.14 -9.80
N TYR A 2 4.15 -16.13 -8.96
CA TYR A 2 3.27 -15.83 -7.83
C TYR A 2 2.50 -14.54 -8.13
N LEU A 3 1.19 -14.55 -7.85
CA LEU A 3 0.36 -13.35 -7.87
C LEU A 3 -0.10 -13.09 -6.44
N ILE A 4 0.21 -11.90 -5.94
CA ILE A 4 -0.14 -11.48 -4.58
C ILE A 4 -1.13 -10.34 -4.70
N PHE A 5 -2.30 -10.51 -4.08
CA PHE A 5 -3.32 -9.47 -4.02
C PHE A 5 -3.27 -8.82 -2.64
N MET A 6 -3.01 -7.52 -2.62
CA MET A 6 -2.94 -6.72 -1.41
C MET A 6 -3.94 -5.58 -1.50
N ARG A 7 -4.75 -5.40 -0.46
CA ARG A 7 -5.58 -4.21 -0.28
C ARG A 7 -4.70 -3.05 0.19
N HIS A 8 -5.06 -1.81 -0.14
CA HIS A 8 -4.37 -0.63 0.41
C HIS A 8 -4.36 -0.65 1.94
N GLY A 9 -3.37 0.03 2.52
CA GLY A 9 -3.32 0.28 3.97
C GLY A 9 -4.54 1.07 4.46
N GLU A 10 -4.74 1.08 5.76
CA GLU A 10 -5.82 1.84 6.38
C GLU A 10 -5.75 3.33 6.01
N VAL A 11 -6.93 3.96 5.96
CA VAL A 11 -7.14 5.33 5.48
C VAL A 11 -7.78 6.10 6.62
N GLU A 12 -7.37 7.35 6.84
CA GLU A 12 -8.12 8.26 7.73
C GLU A 12 -9.56 8.42 7.21
N GLU A 13 -10.50 8.79 8.10
CA GLU A 13 -11.84 9.14 7.66
C GLU A 13 -11.76 10.22 6.57
N CYS A 14 -12.10 9.83 5.34
CA CYS A 14 -12.24 10.75 4.23
C CYS A 14 -13.33 11.76 4.61
N SER A 15 -12.95 13.00 4.93
CA SER A 15 -13.96 14.04 5.12
C SER A 15 -14.82 14.12 3.87
N LYS A 16 -16.12 14.42 4.01
CA LYS A 16 -17.05 14.55 2.87
C LYS A 16 -16.58 15.58 1.82
N ALA A 17 -15.62 16.44 2.18
CA ALA A 17 -15.02 17.44 1.30
C ALA A 17 -13.88 16.89 0.42
N VAL A 18 -13.32 15.72 0.73
CA VAL A 18 -12.25 15.07 -0.05
C VAL A 18 -12.89 14.11 -1.05
N ILE A 19 -12.53 14.26 -2.34
CA ILE A 19 -12.88 13.28 -3.36
C ILE A 19 -12.27 11.93 -2.93
N ASN A 20 -13.08 10.86 -2.85
CA ASN A 20 -12.65 9.55 -2.33
C ASN A 20 -11.31 9.05 -2.93
N LYS A 21 -11.01 9.45 -4.17
CA LYS A 21 -9.76 9.16 -4.87
C LYS A 21 -8.51 9.66 -4.14
N ASP A 22 -8.62 10.78 -3.42
CA ASP A 22 -7.52 11.52 -2.83
C ASP A 22 -7.35 11.26 -1.33
N CYS A 23 -8.10 10.31 -0.77
CA CYS A 23 -7.89 9.91 0.61
C CYS A 23 -6.54 9.25 0.79
N SER A 24 -5.76 9.78 1.74
CA SER A 24 -4.45 9.28 2.10
C SER A 24 -4.54 8.20 3.18
N LEU A 25 -3.50 7.38 3.27
CA LEU A 25 -3.33 6.44 4.37
C LEU A 25 -3.31 7.16 5.72
N SER A 26 -3.85 6.50 6.75
CA SER A 26 -3.68 6.88 8.16
C SER A 26 -2.26 6.61 8.63
N THR A 27 -1.91 7.17 9.79
CA THR A 27 -0.59 6.91 10.41
C THR A 27 -0.42 5.40 10.70
N ASP A 28 -1.45 4.77 11.24
CA ASP A 28 -1.47 3.32 11.51
C ASP A 28 -1.46 2.50 10.21
N GLY A 29 -2.15 3.00 9.17
CA GLY A 29 -2.14 2.44 7.82
C GLY A 29 -0.75 2.46 7.20
N ILE A 30 0.02 3.53 7.38
CA ILE A 30 1.41 3.61 6.93
C ILE A 30 2.26 2.61 7.70
N TYR A 31 2.20 2.63 9.03
CA TYR A 31 2.99 1.75 9.89
C TYR A 31 2.77 0.26 9.55
N SER A 32 1.51 -0.15 9.38
CA SER A 32 1.17 -1.53 9.03
C SER A 32 1.74 -1.95 7.67
N VAL A 33 1.68 -1.08 6.66
CA VAL A 33 2.25 -1.35 5.33
C VAL A 33 3.77 -1.44 5.40
N GLU A 34 4.44 -0.59 6.18
CA GLU A 34 5.90 -0.67 6.39
C GLU A 34 6.32 -2.00 7.01
N GLN A 35 5.56 -2.51 7.99
CA GLN A 35 5.83 -3.83 8.55
C GLN A 35 5.66 -4.92 7.49
N ILE A 36 4.58 -4.88 6.69
CA ILE A 36 4.38 -5.85 5.62
C ILE A 36 5.51 -5.77 4.58
N ALA A 37 5.93 -4.57 4.18
CA ALA A 37 7.03 -4.35 3.25
C ALA A 37 8.32 -5.00 3.78
N LYS A 38 8.66 -4.74 5.06
CA LYS A 38 9.83 -5.34 5.73
C LYS A 38 9.79 -6.87 5.69
N TRP A 39 8.66 -7.48 6.07
CA TRP A 39 8.52 -8.94 6.04
C TRP A 39 8.58 -9.50 4.62
N SER A 40 7.92 -8.84 3.66
CA SER A 40 7.90 -9.28 2.26
C SER A 40 9.30 -9.24 1.63
N SER A 41 10.11 -8.23 1.93
CA SER A 41 11.50 -8.14 1.45
C SER A 41 12.37 -9.31 1.91
N GLN A 42 12.10 -9.88 3.09
CA GLN A 42 12.81 -11.04 3.61
C GLN A 42 12.39 -12.32 2.90
N ILE A 43 11.09 -12.46 2.61
CA ILE A 43 10.51 -13.62 1.92
C ILE A 43 10.94 -13.64 0.45
N PHE A 44 10.93 -12.48 -0.22
CA PHE A 44 11.17 -12.34 -1.66
C PHE A 44 12.56 -11.80 -2.01
N LYS A 45 13.53 -11.90 -1.10
CA LYS A 45 14.86 -11.24 -1.18
C LYS A 45 15.59 -11.36 -2.54
N ASN A 46 15.44 -12.50 -3.21
CA ASN A 46 16.10 -12.78 -4.51
C ASN A 46 15.10 -12.95 -5.66
N THR A 47 13.84 -12.56 -5.45
CA THR A 47 12.76 -12.68 -6.45
C THR A 47 12.45 -11.29 -7.00
N PRO A 48 12.55 -11.06 -8.32
CA PRO A 48 12.07 -9.83 -8.92
C PRO A 48 10.57 -9.65 -8.62
N VAL A 49 10.21 -8.51 -8.02
CA VAL A 49 8.82 -8.14 -7.74
C VAL A 49 8.44 -6.99 -8.65
N THR A 50 7.29 -7.09 -9.30
CA THR A 50 6.67 -5.99 -10.05
C THR A 50 5.38 -5.60 -9.36
N ILE A 51 5.27 -4.34 -8.96
CA ILE A 51 4.11 -3.83 -8.22
C ILE A 51 3.20 -3.06 -9.18
N TRP A 52 1.92 -3.42 -9.18
CA TRP A 52 0.87 -2.74 -9.92
C TRP A 52 -0.10 -2.11 -8.93
N ALA A 53 -0.49 -0.86 -9.15
CA ALA A 53 -1.37 -0.12 -8.26
C ALA A 53 -2.56 0.46 -9.02
N SER A 54 -3.72 0.48 -8.37
CA SER A 54 -4.87 1.24 -8.87
C SER A 54 -4.60 2.76 -8.77
N PRO A 55 -5.32 3.61 -9.51
CA PRO A 55 -5.03 5.04 -9.59
C PRO A 55 -5.52 5.86 -8.37
N TYR A 56 -5.88 5.21 -7.26
CA TYR A 56 -6.30 5.87 -6.02
C TYR A 56 -5.07 6.24 -5.18
N LEU A 57 -5.08 7.39 -4.51
CA LEU A 57 -3.91 7.88 -3.76
C LEU A 57 -3.46 6.87 -2.69
N ARG A 58 -4.40 6.31 -1.92
CA ARG A 58 -4.13 5.26 -0.94
C ARG A 58 -3.41 4.04 -1.52
N THR A 59 -3.82 3.55 -2.70
CA THR A 59 -3.17 2.39 -3.33
C THR A 59 -1.80 2.74 -3.88
N MET A 60 -1.64 3.94 -4.45
CA MET A 60 -0.33 4.40 -4.92
C MET A 60 0.66 4.57 -3.75
N LYS A 61 0.21 5.16 -2.62
CA LYS A 61 1.05 5.28 -1.41
C LYS A 61 1.42 3.92 -0.83
N THR A 62 0.47 2.98 -0.73
CA THR A 62 0.78 1.60 -0.31
C THR A 62 1.83 0.97 -1.23
N ALA A 63 1.67 1.10 -2.55
CA ALA A 63 2.63 0.58 -3.52
C ALA A 63 4.02 1.22 -3.41
N MET A 64 4.10 2.52 -3.13
CA MET A 64 5.37 3.22 -2.89
C MET A 64 6.08 2.72 -1.64
N ILE A 65 5.35 2.40 -0.56
CA ILE A 65 5.95 1.85 0.67
C ILE A 65 6.42 0.41 0.47
N MET A 66 5.71 -0.37 -0.35
CA MET A 66 6.02 -1.77 -0.64
C MET A 66 7.21 -1.97 -1.59
N ASN A 67 7.65 -0.91 -2.28
CA ASN A 67 8.71 -0.97 -3.29
C ASN A 67 10.09 -0.66 -2.69
#